data_AF-A0A9W6R2I8-F1
#
_entry.id   AF-A0A9W6R2I8-F1
#
_cell.length_a   1.000
_cell.length_b   1.000
_cell.length_c   1.000
_cell.angle_alpha   90.00
_cell.angle_beta   90.00
_cell.angle_gamma   90.00
#
_symmetry.space_group_name_H-M   'P 1'
#
loop_
_entity.id
_entity.type
_entity.pdbx_description
1 polymer ?
#
loop_
_entity_poly.entity_id
_entity_poly.type
_entity_poly.pdbx_seq_one_letter_code
_entity_poly.pdbx_strand_id
1 'polypeptide(L)'
;MQQGQVSVWVPIIVGVIGLISVIAGQLINAWREDRRWKRDQEREEVRSRRQREADAAKRAHEILLHWADRKFALYSELLDCVHTLMRHTVKLGRGPVKVGFLREWEHLFKEVSAAEEQVRLVASKRLRQLVSHNIVKLEPPVWADEFQRDLGRSIEKNDAWEELHEEETKLIKKITWERHRKIVAYHRQLTKVMRDELGTNTEKTGTGNHATAPSEDE
;
A
#
# COMPACT_ATOMS: atom_id res chain seq x y z
N MET A 1 -45.88 -0.01 -93.24
CA MET A 1 -45.62 -0.17 -91.78
C MET A 1 -44.12 -0.07 -91.55
N GLN A 2 -43.58 1.14 -91.44
CA GLN A 2 -42.21 1.35 -90.98
C GLN A 2 -42.27 1.52 -89.46
N GLN A 3 -42.01 0.42 -88.75
CA GLN A 3 -41.77 0.48 -87.32
C GLN A 3 -40.53 1.36 -87.10
N GLY A 4 -40.70 2.50 -86.43
CA GLY A 4 -39.60 3.37 -86.04
C GLY A 4 -38.63 2.59 -85.16
N GLN A 5 -37.55 2.11 -85.77
CA GLN A 5 -36.50 1.33 -85.11
C GLN A 5 -35.70 2.29 -84.23
N VAL A 6 -36.10 2.38 -82.96
CA VAL A 6 -35.37 3.11 -81.94
C VAL A 6 -33.98 2.49 -81.85
N SER A 7 -32.94 3.29 -82.07
CA SER A 7 -31.53 2.85 -82.02
C SER A 7 -31.28 2.08 -80.73
N VAL A 8 -30.71 0.87 -80.85
CA VAL A 8 -30.39 -0.05 -79.73
C VAL A 8 -29.53 0.63 -78.65
N TRP A 9 -28.82 1.70 -78.99
CA TRP A 9 -28.06 2.53 -78.05
C TRP A 9 -28.91 3.33 -77.06
N VAL A 10 -30.14 3.72 -77.44
CA VAL A 10 -31.03 4.51 -76.58
C VAL A 10 -31.41 3.76 -75.29
N PRO A 11 -31.93 2.51 -75.33
CA PRO A 11 -32.23 1.77 -74.11
C PRO A 11 -30.99 1.44 -73.26
N ILE A 12 -29.81 1.28 -73.88
CA ILE A 12 -28.54 1.07 -73.14
C ILE A 12 -28.20 2.33 -72.33
N ILE A 13 -28.27 3.52 -72.94
CA ILE A 13 -28.00 4.78 -72.26
C ILE A 13 -29.02 5.04 -71.14
N VAL A 14 -30.31 4.80 -71.40
CA VAL A 14 -31.37 4.93 -70.38
C VAL A 14 -31.15 3.95 -69.23
N GLY A 15 -30.74 2.71 -69.51
CA GLY A 15 -30.39 1.73 -68.49
C GLY A 15 -29.22 2.16 -67.60
N VAL A 16 -28.17 2.74 -68.19
CA VAL A 16 -27.01 3.26 -67.45
C VAL A 16 -27.40 4.48 -66.61
N ILE A 17 -28.17 5.42 -67.14
CA ILE A 17 -28.65 6.60 -66.40
C ILE A 17 -29.56 6.19 -65.24
N GLY A 18 -30.46 5.22 -65.47
CA GLY A 18 -31.31 4.65 -64.43
C GLY A 18 -30.48 4.02 -63.30
N LEU A 19 -29.45 3.26 -63.63
CA LEU A 19 -28.55 2.65 -62.66
C LEU A 19 -27.78 3.70 -61.84
N ILE A 20 -27.22 4.71 -62.49
CA ILE A 20 -26.50 5.81 -61.82
C ILE A 20 -27.44 6.56 -60.86
N SER A 21 -28.69 6.77 -61.25
CA SER A 21 -29.68 7.47 -60.43
C SER A 21 -30.02 6.69 -59.14
N VAL A 22 -30.11 5.37 -59.22
CA VAL A 22 -30.34 4.50 -58.04
C VAL A 22 -29.13 4.52 -57.11
N ILE A 23 -27.91 4.42 -57.67
CA ILE A 23 -26.67 4.46 -56.88
C ILE A 23 -26.52 5.81 -56.18
N ALA A 24 -26.76 6.91 -56.89
CA ALA A 24 -26.73 8.25 -56.32
C ALA A 24 -27.78 8.43 -55.21
N GLY A 25 -28.98 7.89 -55.38
CA GLY A 25 -30.04 7.89 -54.37
C GLY A 25 -29.64 7.15 -53.08
N GLN A 26 -29.03 5.96 -53.20
CA GLN A 26 -28.53 5.21 -52.06
C GLN A 26 -27.37 5.93 -51.34
N LEU A 27 -26.46 6.55 -52.10
CA LEU A 27 -25.32 7.29 -51.56
C LEU A 27 -25.77 8.52 -50.74
N ILE A 28 -26.78 9.25 -51.22
CA ILE A 28 -27.35 10.41 -50.50
C ILE A 28 -28.01 9.97 -49.19
N ASN A 29 -28.72 8.83 -49.20
CA ASN A 29 -29.35 8.31 -47.99
C ASN A 29 -28.29 7.88 -46.96
N ALA A 30 -27.25 7.17 -47.39
CA ALA A 30 -26.12 6.77 -46.56
C ALA A 30 -25.39 8.00 -45.96
N TRP A 31 -25.21 9.06 -46.75
CA TRP A 31 -24.55 10.29 -46.27
C TRP A 31 -25.38 11.05 -45.23
N ARG A 32 -26.71 11.03 -45.35
CA ARG A 32 -27.61 11.64 -44.36
C ARG A 32 -27.58 10.89 -43.03
N GLU A 33 -27.49 9.57 -43.09
CA GLU A 33 -27.43 8.68 -41.94
C GLU A 33 -26.06 8.80 -41.23
N ASP A 34 -24.96 8.82 -41.98
CA ASP A 34 -23.60 9.07 -41.47
C ASP A 34 -23.49 10.42 -40.73
N ARG A 35 -24.19 11.44 -41.22
CA ARG A 35 -24.17 12.79 -40.62
C ARG A 35 -25.01 12.93 -39.34
N ARG A 36 -26.00 12.05 -39.13
CA ARG A 36 -26.70 11.95 -37.84
C ARG A 36 -25.86 11.15 -36.86
N TRP A 37 -25.31 10.03 -37.32
CA TRP A 37 -24.45 9.14 -36.54
C TRP A 37 -23.24 9.86 -35.94
N LYS A 38 -22.56 10.73 -36.71
CA LYS A 38 -21.41 11.52 -36.23
C LYS A 38 -21.72 12.39 -35.01
N ARG A 39 -22.89 13.02 -34.98
CA ARG A 39 -23.30 13.89 -33.85
C ARG A 39 -23.65 13.08 -32.61
N ASP A 40 -24.22 11.90 -32.79
CA ASP A 40 -24.52 11.00 -31.68
C ASP A 40 -23.24 10.34 -31.13
N GLN A 41 -22.28 9.99 -32.00
CA GLN A 41 -20.96 9.53 -31.58
C GLN A 41 -20.17 10.59 -30.81
N GLU A 42 -20.14 11.85 -31.27
CA GLU A 42 -19.46 12.92 -30.53
C GLU A 42 -20.00 13.07 -29.10
N ARG A 43 -21.32 12.92 -28.90
CA ARG A 43 -21.96 12.97 -27.57
C ARG A 43 -21.69 11.73 -26.73
N GLU A 44 -21.63 10.56 -27.35
CA GLU A 44 -21.31 9.30 -26.68
C GLU A 44 -19.83 9.25 -26.28
N GLU A 45 -18.93 9.77 -27.13
CA GLU A 45 -17.50 9.89 -26.85
C GLU A 45 -17.22 10.83 -25.68
N VAL A 46 -17.92 11.98 -25.61
CA VAL A 46 -17.80 12.89 -24.46
C VAL A 46 -18.29 12.23 -23.17
N ARG A 47 -19.41 11.50 -23.21
CA ARG A 47 -19.92 10.74 -22.04
C ARG A 47 -18.95 9.63 -21.64
N SER A 48 -18.48 8.85 -22.61
CA SER A 48 -17.50 7.78 -22.40
C SER A 48 -16.19 8.31 -21.83
N ARG A 49 -15.71 9.47 -22.32
CA ARG A 49 -14.51 10.12 -21.81
C ARG A 49 -14.67 10.55 -20.36
N ARG A 50 -15.78 11.23 -20.00
CA ARG A 50 -16.07 11.62 -18.61
C ARG A 50 -16.16 10.41 -17.69
N GLN A 51 -16.78 9.32 -18.17
CA GLN A 51 -16.89 8.08 -17.40
C GLN A 51 -15.51 7.44 -17.17
N ARG A 52 -14.65 7.37 -18.21
CA ARG A 52 -13.28 6.88 -18.06
C ARG A 52 -12.44 7.73 -17.11
N GLU A 53 -12.60 9.06 -17.14
CA GLU A 53 -11.94 9.98 -16.22
C GLU A 53 -12.42 9.76 -14.77
N ALA A 54 -13.74 9.59 -14.55
CA ALA A 54 -14.30 9.26 -13.25
C ALA A 54 -13.83 7.89 -12.74
N ASP A 55 -13.80 6.87 -13.60
CA ASP A 55 -13.33 5.53 -13.25
C ASP A 55 -11.81 5.51 -12.98
N ALA A 56 -11.03 6.34 -13.68
CA ALA A 56 -9.61 6.52 -13.40
C ALA A 56 -9.39 7.18 -12.03
N ALA A 57 -10.15 8.24 -11.71
CA ALA A 57 -10.10 8.90 -10.41
C ALA A 57 -10.52 7.96 -9.27
N LYS A 58 -11.58 7.17 -9.48
CA LYS A 58 -12.04 6.16 -8.53
C LYS A 58 -10.98 5.10 -8.26
N ARG A 59 -10.38 4.52 -9.31
CA ARG A 59 -9.29 3.54 -9.17
C ARG A 59 -8.07 4.14 -8.46
N ALA A 60 -7.70 5.38 -8.77
CA ALA A 60 -6.60 6.06 -8.09
C ALA A 60 -6.89 6.23 -6.59
N HIS A 61 -8.11 6.61 -6.23
CA HIS A 61 -8.56 6.72 -4.84
C HIS A 61 -8.55 5.37 -4.12
N GLU A 62 -9.06 4.32 -4.74
CA GLU A 62 -9.04 2.94 -4.20
C GLU A 62 -7.62 2.44 -3.97
N ILE A 63 -6.70 2.70 -4.91
CA ILE A 63 -5.27 2.37 -4.75
C ILE A 63 -4.68 3.10 -3.54
N LEU A 64 -5.00 4.39 -3.36
CA LEU A 64 -4.51 5.16 -2.21
C LEU A 64 -5.02 4.62 -0.89
N LEU A 65 -6.32 4.27 -0.80
CA LEU A 65 -6.92 3.64 0.37
C LEU A 65 -6.25 2.29 0.68
N HIS A 66 -6.13 1.43 -0.32
CA HIS A 66 -5.48 0.13 -0.16
C HIS A 66 -4.04 0.25 0.34
N TRP A 67 -3.28 1.24 -0.15
CA TRP A 67 -1.92 1.51 0.35
C TRP A 67 -1.90 2.04 1.77
N ALA A 68 -2.86 2.87 2.17
CA ALA A 68 -2.99 3.36 3.53
C ALA A 68 -3.30 2.20 4.51
N ASP A 69 -4.24 1.34 4.15
CA ASP A 69 -4.59 0.14 4.94
C ASP A 69 -3.41 -0.81 5.08
N ARG A 70 -2.68 -1.04 3.98
CA ARG A 70 -1.48 -1.89 4.02
C ARG A 70 -0.41 -1.32 4.93
N LYS A 71 -0.19 0.00 4.91
CA LYS A 71 0.75 0.66 5.83
C LYS A 71 0.30 0.55 7.28
N PHE A 72 -0.99 0.76 7.54
CA PHE A 72 -1.55 0.63 8.88
C PHE A 72 -1.35 -0.79 9.44
N ALA A 73 -1.61 -1.82 8.63
CA ALA A 73 -1.42 -3.22 9.01
C ALA A 73 0.05 -3.50 9.38
N LEU A 74 1.00 -3.09 8.55
CA LEU A 74 2.43 -3.31 8.79
C LEU A 74 2.93 -2.57 10.03
N TYR A 75 2.45 -1.35 10.27
CA TYR A 75 2.83 -0.57 11.46
C TYR A 75 2.25 -1.20 12.74
N SER A 76 1.01 -1.67 12.67
CA SER A 76 0.36 -2.36 13.79
C SER A 76 1.09 -3.65 14.13
N GLU A 77 1.47 -4.45 13.13
CA GLU A 77 2.25 -5.69 13.32
C GLU A 77 3.57 -5.42 14.04
N LEU A 78 4.35 -4.42 13.59
CA LEU A 78 5.60 -4.06 14.27
C LEU A 78 5.37 -3.58 15.71
N LEU A 79 4.35 -2.75 15.93
CA LEU A 79 4.01 -2.28 17.28
C LEU A 79 3.60 -3.43 18.19
N ASP A 80 2.83 -4.40 17.68
CA ASP A 80 2.40 -5.57 18.44
C ASP A 80 3.56 -6.50 18.79
N CYS A 81 4.49 -6.73 17.86
CA CYS A 81 5.72 -7.47 18.14
C CYS A 81 6.54 -6.79 19.23
N VAL A 82 6.76 -5.47 19.13
CA VAL A 82 7.51 -4.69 20.14
C VAL A 82 6.76 -4.65 21.47
N HIS A 83 5.43 -4.54 21.46
CA HIS A 83 4.60 -4.56 22.66
C HIS A 83 4.62 -5.93 23.34
N THR A 84 4.65 -7.02 22.56
CA THR A 84 4.77 -8.39 23.07
C THR A 84 6.14 -8.61 23.69
N LEU A 85 7.21 -8.15 23.04
CA LEU A 85 8.56 -8.12 23.61
C LEU A 85 8.59 -7.34 24.93
N MET A 86 7.97 -6.15 24.97
CA MET A 86 7.84 -5.34 26.19
C MET A 86 7.12 -6.10 27.31
N ARG A 87 5.97 -6.74 27.03
CA ARG A 87 5.25 -7.56 28.02
C ARG A 87 6.09 -8.74 28.50
N HIS A 88 6.85 -9.37 27.62
CA HIS A 88 7.74 -10.47 27.95
C HIS A 88 8.84 -10.02 28.93
N THR A 89 9.52 -8.89 28.68
CA THR A 89 10.53 -8.35 29.63
C THR A 89 9.97 -8.06 31.04
N VAL A 90 8.71 -7.63 31.17
CA VAL A 90 8.06 -7.45 32.48
C VAL A 90 7.84 -8.78 33.20
N LYS A 91 7.45 -9.84 32.45
CA LYS A 91 7.30 -11.19 33.00
C LYS A 91 8.64 -11.72 33.51
N LEU A 92 9.74 -11.50 32.79
CA LEU A 92 11.08 -11.89 33.24
C LEU A 92 11.46 -11.22 34.56
N GLY A 93 11.16 -9.92 34.68
CA GLY A 93 11.47 -9.14 35.88
C GLY A 93 10.73 -9.63 37.14
N ARG A 94 9.57 -10.29 36.99
CA ARG A 94 8.70 -10.72 38.10
C ARG A 94 8.79 -12.20 38.46
N GLY A 95 9.17 -13.07 37.52
CA GLY A 95 9.18 -14.53 37.69
C GLY A 95 10.56 -15.16 37.92
N PRO A 96 10.61 -16.50 38.09
CA PRO A 96 11.84 -17.27 37.94
C PRO A 96 12.30 -17.25 36.46
N VAL A 97 13.60 -17.12 36.23
CA VAL A 97 14.17 -17.10 34.87
C VAL A 97 14.50 -18.52 34.47
N LYS A 98 13.78 -19.05 33.48
CA LYS A 98 14.01 -20.39 32.92
C LYS A 98 14.69 -20.30 31.56
N VAL A 99 15.42 -21.33 31.17
CA VAL A 99 16.03 -21.44 29.84
C VAL A 99 14.99 -21.33 28.72
N GLY A 100 13.83 -21.98 28.87
CA GLY A 100 12.73 -21.88 27.89
C GLY A 100 12.24 -20.45 27.66
N PHE A 101 12.24 -19.61 28.69
CA PHE A 101 11.87 -18.21 28.59
C PHE A 101 12.82 -17.44 27.68
N LEU A 102 14.11 -17.75 27.76
CA LEU A 102 15.09 -17.03 26.97
C LEU A 102 15.05 -17.43 25.48
N ARG A 103 14.65 -18.68 25.17
CA ARG A 103 14.35 -19.12 23.81
C ARG A 103 13.14 -18.39 23.22
N GLU A 104 12.06 -18.24 23.99
CA GLU A 104 10.91 -17.43 23.59
C GLU A 104 11.33 -15.98 23.32
N TRP A 105 12.22 -15.44 24.16
CA TRP A 105 12.73 -14.10 23.98
C TRP A 105 13.48 -13.95 22.64
N GLU A 106 14.39 -14.87 22.30
CA GLU A 106 15.08 -14.89 21.00
C GLU A 106 14.10 -14.94 19.81
N HIS A 107 13.03 -15.74 19.93
CA HIS A 107 11.99 -15.80 18.91
C HIS A 107 11.33 -14.44 18.70
N LEU A 108 10.96 -13.75 19.78
CA LEU A 108 10.35 -12.42 19.73
C LEU A 108 11.30 -11.37 19.10
N PHE A 109 12.61 -11.48 19.32
CA PHE A 109 13.60 -10.61 18.65
C PHE A 109 13.60 -10.82 17.12
N LYS A 110 13.50 -12.07 16.67
CA LYS A 110 13.43 -12.40 15.25
C LYS A 110 12.14 -11.89 14.62
N GLU A 111 11.01 -12.04 15.30
CA GLU A 111 9.72 -11.49 14.85
C GLU A 111 9.76 -9.97 14.71
N VAL A 112 10.27 -9.25 15.72
CA VAL A 112 10.43 -7.79 15.63
C VAL A 112 11.33 -7.40 14.47
N SER A 113 12.43 -8.12 14.26
CA SER A 113 13.35 -7.84 13.14
C SER A 113 12.71 -8.09 11.77
N ALA A 114 11.90 -9.13 11.64
CA ALA A 114 11.17 -9.42 10.42
C ALA A 114 10.08 -8.38 10.12
N ALA A 115 9.29 -8.00 11.13
CA ALA A 115 8.28 -6.94 11.00
C ALA A 115 8.92 -5.59 10.65
N GLU A 116 10.09 -5.30 11.23
CA GLU A 116 10.88 -4.10 10.93
C GLU A 116 11.28 -4.03 9.46
N GLU A 117 11.76 -5.13 8.87
CA GLU A 117 12.17 -5.17 7.47
C GLU A 117 11.00 -4.87 6.53
N GLN A 118 9.82 -5.39 6.83
CA GLN A 118 8.61 -5.09 6.07
C GLN A 118 8.23 -3.61 6.16
N VAL A 119 8.30 -3.02 7.37
CA VAL A 119 8.05 -1.59 7.58
C VAL A 119 9.07 -0.73 6.83
N ARG A 120 10.35 -1.12 6.80
CA ARG A 120 11.42 -0.37 6.14
C ARG A 120 11.17 -0.15 4.64
N LEU A 121 10.50 -1.09 3.98
CA LEU A 121 10.17 -0.99 2.55
C LEU A 121 9.13 0.11 2.25
N VAL A 122 8.18 0.33 3.18
CA VAL A 122 7.05 1.24 2.98
C VAL A 122 7.14 2.55 3.76
N ALA A 123 8.05 2.62 4.75
CA ALA A 123 8.24 3.74 5.65
C ALA A 123 8.85 4.98 4.99
N SER A 124 8.57 6.16 5.56
CA SER A 124 9.28 7.39 5.21
C SER A 124 10.77 7.33 5.61
N LYS A 125 11.58 8.30 5.17
CA LYS A 125 12.98 8.42 5.58
C LYS A 125 13.13 8.53 7.11
N ARG A 126 12.21 9.23 7.78
CA ARG A 126 12.24 9.46 9.24
C ARG A 126 11.99 8.15 9.99
N LEU A 127 10.93 7.42 9.65
CA LEU A 127 10.65 6.13 10.27
C LEU A 127 11.72 5.09 9.93
N ARG A 128 12.27 5.08 8.70
CA ARG A 128 13.41 4.21 8.36
C ARG A 128 14.64 4.47 9.21
N GLN A 129 14.96 5.72 9.53
CA GLN A 129 16.08 6.05 10.42
C GLN A 129 15.83 5.58 11.85
N LEU A 130 14.59 5.72 12.35
CA LEU A 130 14.25 5.24 13.69
C LEU A 130 14.35 3.71 13.76
N VAL A 131 13.80 3.03 12.76
CA VAL A 131 13.83 1.59 12.58
C VAL A 131 15.27 1.07 12.37
N SER A 132 16.14 1.79 11.67
CA SER A 132 17.54 1.36 11.49
C SER A 132 18.36 1.42 12.77
N HIS A 133 17.95 2.22 13.74
CA HIS A 133 18.55 2.29 15.08
C HIS A 133 17.73 1.48 16.09
N ASN A 134 17.15 0.36 15.65
CA ASN A 134 16.33 -0.49 16.51
C ASN A 134 17.15 -1.04 17.67
N ILE A 135 16.71 -0.73 18.88
CA ILE A 135 17.35 -1.19 20.13
C ILE A 135 17.37 -2.71 20.24
N VAL A 136 16.45 -3.39 19.55
CA VAL A 136 16.31 -4.85 19.47
C VAL A 136 17.44 -5.47 18.63
N LYS A 137 17.96 -4.76 17.62
CA LYS A 137 19.14 -5.20 16.85
C LYS A 137 20.47 -4.81 17.52
N LEU A 138 20.47 -3.69 18.24
CA LEU A 138 21.67 -3.16 18.90
C LEU A 138 22.00 -3.87 20.21
N GLU A 139 21.02 -4.52 20.86
CA GLU A 139 21.21 -5.27 22.09
C GLU A 139 20.60 -6.67 21.95
N PRO A 140 21.29 -7.60 21.26
CA PRO A 140 20.78 -8.95 21.04
C PRO A 140 20.48 -9.65 22.37
N PRO A 141 19.58 -10.66 22.38
CA PRO A 141 19.22 -11.37 23.59
C PRO A 141 20.47 -11.92 24.29
N VAL A 142 20.30 -12.21 25.57
CA VAL A 142 21.28 -12.72 26.55
C VAL A 142 21.90 -14.08 26.15
N TRP A 143 21.83 -14.48 24.88
CA TRP A 143 22.37 -15.72 24.32
C TRP A 143 23.38 -15.48 23.20
N ALA A 144 23.63 -14.21 22.84
CA ALA A 144 24.77 -13.87 21.99
C ALA A 144 26.06 -14.37 22.65
N ASP A 145 27.05 -14.78 21.86
CA ASP A 145 28.32 -15.38 22.32
C ASP A 145 28.98 -14.63 23.50
N GLU A 146 28.73 -13.33 23.60
CA GLU A 146 29.17 -12.46 24.70
C GLU A 146 28.60 -12.87 26.07
N PHE A 147 27.33 -13.24 26.17
CA PHE A 147 26.75 -13.67 27.46
C PHE A 147 27.15 -15.09 27.84
N GLN A 148 27.36 -15.98 26.87
CA GLN A 148 27.90 -17.32 27.14
C GLN A 148 29.34 -17.24 27.67
N ARG A 149 30.13 -16.27 27.21
CA ARG A 149 31.44 -15.96 27.80
C ARG A 149 31.33 -15.44 29.23
N ASP A 150 30.41 -14.49 29.48
CA ASP A 150 30.21 -13.92 30.82
C ASP A 150 29.68 -14.93 31.84
N LEU A 151 28.90 -15.92 31.40
CA LEU A 151 28.43 -17.04 32.22
C LEU A 151 29.51 -18.09 32.51
N GLY A 152 30.61 -18.11 31.75
CA GLY A 152 31.65 -19.14 31.86
C GLY A 152 31.21 -20.56 31.50
N ARG A 153 29.98 -20.77 31.00
CA ARG A 153 29.45 -22.06 30.54
C ARG A 153 28.58 -21.93 29.30
N SER A 154 28.66 -22.92 28.41
CA SER A 154 27.73 -23.08 27.30
C SER A 154 26.45 -23.72 27.82
N ILE A 155 25.33 -23.00 27.80
CA ILE A 155 24.02 -23.58 28.10
C ILE A 155 23.60 -24.40 26.86
N GLU A 156 23.60 -25.73 26.98
CA GLU A 156 23.17 -26.61 25.89
C GLU A 156 21.65 -26.50 25.67
N LYS A 157 21.22 -26.64 24.41
CA LYS A 157 19.83 -26.44 23.97
C LYS A 157 18.79 -27.37 24.65
N ASN A 158 19.19 -28.35 25.45
CA ASN A 158 18.31 -29.34 26.04
C ASN A 158 17.85 -29.03 27.48
N ASP A 159 18.44 -28.04 28.15
CA ASP A 159 18.18 -27.77 29.58
C ASP A 159 17.04 -26.77 29.80
N ALA A 160 15.92 -26.94 29.07
CA ALA A 160 14.79 -25.99 29.06
C ALA A 160 14.16 -25.73 30.46
N TRP A 161 14.45 -26.60 31.43
CA TRP A 161 13.88 -26.63 32.77
C TRP A 161 14.88 -26.42 33.91
N GLU A 162 16.17 -26.23 33.62
CA GLU A 162 17.12 -25.86 34.68
C GLU A 162 16.81 -24.43 35.15
N GLU A 163 16.55 -24.29 36.45
CA GLU A 163 16.51 -22.99 37.10
C GLU A 163 17.93 -22.45 37.16
N LEU A 164 18.13 -21.25 36.60
CA LEU A 164 19.41 -20.57 36.64
C LEU A 164 19.83 -20.30 38.08
N HIS A 165 21.13 -20.35 38.36
CA HIS A 165 21.65 -20.04 39.69
C HIS A 165 21.23 -18.63 40.12
N GLU A 166 21.16 -18.40 41.44
CA GLU A 166 20.63 -17.16 42.00
C GLU A 166 21.37 -15.91 41.49
N GLU A 167 22.70 -16.00 41.31
CA GLU A 167 23.52 -14.92 40.77
C GLU A 167 23.26 -14.65 39.28
N GLU A 168 23.14 -15.71 38.46
CA GLU A 168 22.78 -15.62 37.04
C GLU A 168 21.41 -14.94 36.89
N THR A 169 20.45 -15.35 37.73
CA THR A 169 19.09 -14.76 37.75
C THR A 169 19.12 -13.27 38.10
N LYS A 170 19.93 -12.85 39.09
CA LYS A 170 20.07 -11.43 39.47
C LYS A 170 20.66 -10.60 38.34
N LEU A 171 21.71 -11.09 37.68
CA LEU A 171 22.35 -10.42 36.55
C LEU A 171 21.37 -10.25 35.38
N ILE A 172 20.68 -11.33 34.99
CA ILE A 172 19.73 -11.31 33.87
C ILE A 172 18.56 -10.37 34.17
N LYS A 173 18.05 -10.34 35.40
CA LYS A 173 16.99 -9.41 35.80
C LYS A 173 17.45 -7.96 35.71
N LYS A 174 18.68 -7.64 36.12
CA LYS A 174 19.24 -6.29 36.02
C LYS A 174 19.34 -5.84 34.56
N ILE A 175 19.97 -6.66 33.71
CA ILE A 175 20.13 -6.38 32.28
C ILE A 175 18.77 -6.21 31.60
N THR A 176 17.83 -7.11 31.89
CA THR A 176 16.48 -7.08 31.29
C THR A 176 15.70 -5.85 31.72
N TRP A 177 15.86 -5.36 32.95
CA TRP A 177 15.23 -4.12 33.40
C TRP A 177 15.76 -2.88 32.70
N GLU A 178 17.07 -2.80 32.49
CA GLU A 178 17.68 -1.71 31.71
C GLU A 178 17.19 -1.72 30.25
N ARG A 179 17.15 -2.92 29.65
CA ARG A 179 16.61 -3.14 28.31
C ARG A 179 15.12 -2.83 28.20
N HIS A 180 14.33 -3.18 29.21
CA HIS A 180 12.90 -2.88 29.24
C HIS A 180 12.64 -1.38 29.08
N ARG A 181 13.39 -0.52 29.81
CA ARG A 181 13.24 0.94 29.71
C ARG A 181 13.53 1.44 28.29
N LYS A 182 14.57 0.90 27.66
CA LYS A 182 14.96 1.18 26.28
C LYS A 182 13.88 0.75 25.28
N ILE A 183 13.33 -0.46 25.42
CA ILE A 183 12.23 -0.97 24.58
C ILE A 183 10.97 -0.13 24.74
N VAL A 184 10.61 0.28 25.97
CA VAL A 184 9.47 1.18 26.22
C VAL A 184 9.67 2.54 25.54
N ALA A 185 10.86 3.12 25.64
CA ALA A 185 11.18 4.37 24.98
C ALA A 185 11.08 4.24 23.45
N TYR A 186 11.63 3.16 22.89
CA TYR A 186 11.56 2.85 21.47
C TYR A 186 10.11 2.67 21.00
N HIS A 187 9.29 1.88 21.70
CA HIS A 187 7.87 1.71 21.41
C HIS A 187 7.14 3.06 21.36
N ARG A 188 7.36 3.93 22.36
CA ARG A 188 6.75 5.28 22.38
C ARG A 188 7.17 6.13 21.19
N GLN A 189 8.46 6.09 20.83
CA GLN A 189 8.97 6.81 19.66
C GLN A 189 8.35 6.27 18.36
N LEU A 190 8.30 4.95 18.18
CA LEU A 190 7.66 4.30 17.04
C LEU A 190 6.19 4.71 16.93
N THR A 191 5.41 4.57 18.01
CA THR A 191 4.00 4.94 18.01
C THR A 191 3.80 6.40 17.62
N LYS A 192 4.64 7.30 18.13
CA LYS A 192 4.56 8.73 17.79
C LYS A 192 4.85 8.97 16.31
N VAL A 193 5.96 8.44 15.78
CA VAL A 193 6.35 8.67 14.38
C VAL A 193 5.37 8.01 13.41
N MET A 194 4.90 6.80 13.70
CA MET A 194 3.90 6.11 12.88
C MET A 194 2.55 6.85 12.89
N ARG A 195 2.12 7.37 14.05
CA ARG A 195 0.92 8.21 14.14
C ARG A 195 1.07 9.48 13.32
N ASP A 196 2.21 10.16 13.41
CA ASP A 196 2.50 11.34 12.58
C ASP A 196 2.42 10.98 11.09
N GLU A 197 3.01 9.86 10.65
CA GLU A 197 2.98 9.44 9.23
C GLU A 197 1.59 9.07 8.73
N LEU A 198 0.76 8.46 9.58
CA LEU A 198 -0.62 8.12 9.23
C LEU A 198 -1.55 9.35 9.27
N GLY A 199 -1.30 10.30 10.18
CA GLY A 199 -2.09 11.51 10.37
C GLY A 199 -1.71 12.69 9.48
N THR A 200 -0.47 12.79 9.00
CA THR A 200 0.00 13.93 8.17
C THR A 200 -0.43 13.87 6.69
N ASN A 201 -1.12 12.80 6.28
CA ASN A 201 -1.67 12.71 4.92
C ASN A 201 -3.02 13.44 4.75
N THR A 202 -3.66 13.93 5.82
CA THR A 202 -4.94 14.65 5.72
C THR A 202 -4.81 16.16 5.53
N GLU A 203 -3.64 16.77 5.79
CA GLU A 203 -3.49 18.23 5.70
C GLU A 203 -2.92 18.74 4.36
N LYS A 204 -2.32 17.88 3.53
CA LYS A 204 -1.63 18.32 2.29
C LYS A 204 -2.41 18.15 0.98
N THR A 205 -3.65 17.67 1.02
CA THR A 205 -4.52 17.55 -0.17
C THR A 205 -5.48 18.74 -0.34
N GLY A 206 -5.28 19.84 0.39
CA GLY A 206 -6.08 21.07 0.33
C GLY A 206 -5.35 22.26 -0.30
N THR A 207 -4.75 22.12 -1.47
CA THR A 207 -4.40 23.27 -2.32
C THR A 207 -4.95 23.08 -3.71
N GLY A 208 -6.26 23.33 -3.85
CA GLY A 208 -6.96 23.46 -5.11
C GLY A 208 -8.15 24.38 -4.91
N ASN A 209 -8.16 25.49 -5.65
CA ASN A 209 -9.25 26.44 -5.86
C ASN A 209 -9.42 27.58 -4.83
N HIS A 210 -8.61 28.62 -4.96
CA HIS A 210 -9.17 29.97 -5.00
C HIS A 210 -9.31 30.38 -6.47
N ALA A 211 -10.42 29.96 -7.08
CA ALA A 211 -10.97 30.66 -8.23
C ALA A 211 -11.64 31.92 -7.68
N THR A 212 -11.05 33.08 -7.98
CA THR A 212 -11.69 34.39 -7.85
C THR A 212 -12.99 34.38 -8.63
N ALA A 213 -14.13 34.44 -7.93
CA ALA A 213 -15.41 34.81 -8.52
C ALA A 213 -15.37 36.30 -8.90
N PRO A 214 -15.92 36.70 -10.05
CA PRO A 214 -16.09 38.11 -10.38
C PRO A 214 -17.19 38.69 -9.46
N SER A 215 -16.90 39.86 -8.91
CA SER A 215 -17.85 40.71 -8.19
C SER A 215 -19.02 41.06 -9.11
N GLU A 216 -20.22 40.66 -8.73
CA GLU A 216 -21.46 41.30 -9.18
C GLU A 216 -21.89 42.30 -8.10
N ASP A 217 -22.33 43.44 -8.59
CA ASP A 217 -22.71 44.65 -7.87
C ASP A 217 -23.84 44.47 -6.84
N GLU A 218 -23.72 45.15 -5.70
CA GLU A 218 -24.78 45.93 -5.05
C GLU A 218 -24.18 46.95 -4.07
#